data_AF-A0A8C9T6P0-F1
#
_entry.id   AF-A0A8C9T6P0-F1
#
_cell.length_a   1.000
_cell.length_b   1.000
_cell.length_c   1.000
_cell.angle_alpha   90.00
_cell.angle_beta   90.00
_cell.angle_gamma   90.00
#
_symmetry.space_group_name_H-M   'P 1'
#
loop_
_entity.id
_entity.type
_entity.pdbx_description
1 polymer ?
#
loop_
_entity_poly.entity_id
_entity_poly.type
_entity_poly.pdbx_seq_one_letter_code
_entity_poly.pdbx_strand_id
1 'polypeptide(L)'
;MSLYEDFLLCNFPKCRTKLSGFAWVTACSHAFCDQHGSAEFSRSPAICPACSSALSGKLDIVRTELSPSEEYKAMVLAGLRPETVLDISARALAFWTYQPYFCEEALNELPACSTVRSQQHTLDSRQTD
;
A
#
# COMPACT_ATOMS: atom_id res chain seq x y z
N MET A 1 -6.37 4.13 19.16
CA MET A 1 -6.02 4.11 17.72
C MET A 1 -4.55 3.80 17.65
N SER A 2 -4.21 2.61 17.17
CA SER A 2 -2.84 2.08 17.15
C SER A 2 -1.94 2.97 16.30
N LEU A 3 -0.69 3.14 16.75
CA LEU A 3 0.42 3.87 16.12
C LEU A 3 0.92 3.20 14.81
N TYR A 4 0.00 2.73 13.97
CA TYR A 4 0.31 2.35 12.61
C TYR A 4 0.25 3.63 11.79
N GLU A 5 1.42 4.27 11.72
CA GLU A 5 1.77 5.41 10.90
C GLU A 5 0.83 5.62 9.69
N ASP A 6 0.15 6.78 9.63
CA ASP A 6 -0.84 7.19 8.62
C ASP A 6 -0.24 7.40 7.20
N PHE A 7 0.70 6.56 6.78
CA PHE A 7 1.40 6.72 5.51
C PHE A 7 1.24 5.50 4.63
N LEU A 8 1.05 5.73 3.33
CA LEU A 8 1.17 4.68 2.33
C LEU A 8 2.64 4.35 2.09
N LEU A 9 2.92 3.05 1.97
CA LEU A 9 4.22 2.54 1.56
C LEU A 9 4.11 1.90 0.17
N CYS A 10 5.17 1.98 -0.61
CA CYS A 10 5.23 1.30 -1.90
C CYS A 10 5.05 -0.22 -1.73
N ASN A 11 4.08 -0.80 -2.42
CA ASN A 11 3.80 -2.24 -2.45
C ASN A 11 4.71 -3.02 -3.42
N PHE A 12 5.64 -2.36 -4.11
CA PHE A 12 6.64 -3.08 -4.90
C PHE A 12 7.54 -3.91 -3.96
N PRO A 13 7.76 -5.21 -4.25
CA PRO A 13 8.62 -6.05 -3.43
C PRO A 13 9.98 -5.39 -3.15
N LYS A 14 10.37 -5.32 -1.88
CA LYS A 14 11.65 -4.73 -1.40
C LYS A 14 11.79 -3.20 -1.48
N CYS A 15 10.82 -2.44 -2.00
CA CYS A 15 10.92 -0.97 -2.05
C CYS A 15 10.51 -0.31 -0.73
N ARG A 16 9.25 -0.51 -0.31
CA ARG A 16 8.68 -0.04 0.97
C ARG A 16 8.90 1.45 1.29
N THR A 17 9.25 2.27 0.31
CA THR A 17 9.42 3.72 0.47
C THR A 17 8.08 4.36 0.79
N LYS A 18 8.08 5.33 1.71
CA LYS A 18 6.92 6.17 2.00
C LYS A 18 6.48 6.93 0.76
N LEU A 19 5.21 6.82 0.41
CA LEU A 19 4.62 7.51 -0.73
C LEU A 19 4.25 8.94 -0.32
N SER A 20 4.63 9.90 -1.14
CA SER A 20 4.37 11.32 -0.93
C SER A 20 4.25 12.04 -2.27
N GLY A 21 3.41 13.08 -2.33
CA GLY A 21 3.13 13.78 -3.58
C GLY A 21 2.22 12.95 -4.46
N PHE A 22 2.78 12.08 -5.31
CA PHE A 22 2.01 11.22 -6.21
C PHE A 22 2.27 9.73 -5.93
N ALA A 23 1.25 8.92 -6.20
CA ALA A 23 1.34 7.48 -6.17
C ALA A 23 0.53 6.86 -7.32
N TRP A 24 0.98 5.69 -7.77
CA TRP A 24 0.23 4.84 -8.69
C TRP A 24 -0.62 3.88 -7.88
N VAL A 25 -1.93 4.00 -8.00
CA VAL A 25 -2.90 3.15 -7.30
C VAL A 25 -3.58 2.24 -8.31
N THR A 26 -3.81 1.00 -7.90
CA THR A 26 -4.41 -0.04 -8.74
C THR A 26 -5.79 -0.44 -8.22
N ALA A 27 -6.65 -0.97 -9.08
CA ALA A 27 -7.98 -1.48 -8.70
C ALA A 27 -7.93 -2.68 -7.74
N CYS A 28 -6.78 -3.37 -7.66
CA CYS A 28 -6.53 -4.43 -6.68
C CYS A 28 -5.97 -3.91 -5.34
N SER A 29 -6.13 -2.61 -5.06
CA SER A 29 -5.77 -1.94 -3.80
C SER A 29 -4.27 -1.89 -3.45
N HIS A 30 -3.39 -1.99 -4.46
CA HIS A 30 -1.95 -1.75 -4.28
C HIS A 30 -1.54 -0.36 -4.77
N ALA A 31 -0.59 0.24 -4.07
CA ALA A 31 0.02 1.54 -4.29
C ALA A 31 1.53 1.43 -4.60
N PHE A 32 2.02 2.22 -5.55
CA PHE A 32 3.41 2.20 -5.98
C PHE A 32 3.97 3.62 -6.09
N CYS A 33 5.27 3.78 -5.83
CA CYS A 33 5.96 5.04 -6.08
C CYS A 33 6.09 5.30 -7.58
N ASP A 34 6.39 6.55 -7.97
CA ASP A 34 6.50 6.94 -9.38
C ASP A 34 7.52 6.09 -10.15
N GLN A 35 8.64 5.72 -9.52
CA GLN A 35 9.67 4.88 -10.15
C GLN A 35 9.11 3.52 -10.59
N HIS A 36 8.46 2.79 -9.69
CA HIS A 36 7.93 1.45 -9.99
C HIS A 36 6.66 1.52 -10.84
N GLY A 37 5.77 2.47 -10.56
CA GLY A 37 4.53 2.63 -11.31
C GLY A 37 4.79 2.95 -12.78
N SER A 38 5.66 3.92 -13.07
CA SER A 38 6.02 4.25 -14.46
C SER A 38 6.74 3.11 -15.18
N ALA A 39 7.59 2.33 -14.49
CA ALA A 39 8.33 1.21 -15.09
C ALA A 39 7.41 0.02 -15.44
N GLU A 40 6.51 -0.35 -14.53
CA GLU A 40 5.69 -1.55 -14.65
C GLU A 40 4.40 -1.31 -15.44
N PHE A 41 3.76 -0.16 -15.26
CA PHE A 41 2.46 0.13 -15.88
C PHE A 41 2.53 0.78 -17.26
N SER A 42 3.73 1.09 -17.75
CA SER A 42 3.93 1.47 -19.16
C SER A 42 3.92 0.26 -20.11
N ARG A 43 3.96 -0.97 -19.58
CA ARG A 43 3.97 -2.21 -20.36
C ARG A 43 2.56 -2.74 -20.57
N SER A 44 2.33 -3.40 -21.72
CA SER A 44 1.08 -4.08 -22.02
C SER A 44 1.34 -5.58 -22.22
N PRO A 45 0.60 -6.48 -21.54
CA PRO A 45 -0.43 -6.18 -20.55
C PRO A 45 0.17 -5.66 -19.24
N ALA A 46 -0.54 -4.76 -18.56
CA ALA A 46 -0.13 -4.33 -17.23
C ALA A 46 -0.55 -5.40 -16.21
N ILE A 47 0.39 -5.80 -15.36
CA ILE A 47 0.20 -6.79 -14.30
C ILE A 47 0.63 -6.15 -12.99
N CYS A 48 -0.18 -6.31 -11.94
CA CYS A 48 0.16 -5.81 -10.62
C CYS A 48 1.42 -6.51 -10.09
N PRO A 49 2.52 -5.80 -9.79
CA PRO A 49 3.75 -6.41 -9.27
C PRO A 49 3.61 -7.03 -7.87
N ALA A 50 2.53 -6.69 -7.14
CA ALA A 50 2.30 -7.12 -5.78
C ALA A 50 1.48 -8.43 -5.70
N CYS A 51 0.39 -8.55 -6.48
CA CYS A 51 -0.51 -9.70 -6.42
C CYS A 51 -0.71 -10.42 -7.76
N SER A 52 0.02 -10.04 -8.80
CA SER A 52 -0.07 -10.64 -10.15
C SER A 52 -1.43 -10.52 -10.84
N SER A 53 -2.34 -9.67 -10.33
CA SER A 53 -3.63 -9.40 -11.00
C SER A 53 -3.42 -8.69 -12.33
N ALA A 54 -4.14 -9.11 -13.37
CA ALA A 54 -4.14 -8.43 -14.67
C ALA A 54 -4.93 -7.12 -14.58
N LEU A 55 -4.32 -6.02 -15.04
CA LEU A 55 -4.88 -4.67 -15.00
C LEU A 55 -5.14 -4.21 -16.44
N SER A 56 -6.38 -4.35 -16.89
CA SER A 56 -6.76 -4.14 -18.30
C SER A 56 -7.87 -3.11 -18.48
N GLY A 57 -8.57 -2.78 -17.41
CA GLY A 57 -9.57 -1.72 -17.36
C GLY A 57 -8.94 -0.34 -17.42
N LYS A 58 -9.66 0.62 -18.02
CA LYS A 58 -9.23 2.02 -18.18
C LYS A 58 -8.92 2.73 -16.86
N LEU A 59 -9.54 2.27 -15.76
CA LEU A 59 -9.36 2.83 -14.41
C LEU A 59 -8.66 1.84 -13.46
N ASP A 60 -8.10 0.74 -13.99
CA ASP A 60 -7.40 -0.26 -13.17
C ASP A 60 -6.10 0.27 -12.60
N ILE A 61 -5.53 1.30 -13.23
CA ILE A 61 -4.30 1.97 -12.82
C ILE A 61 -4.53 3.47 -12.92
N VAL A 62 -4.35 4.18 -11.81
CA VAL A 62 -4.47 5.63 -11.74
C VAL A 62 -3.26 6.22 -11.04
N ARG A 63 -2.70 7.30 -11.57
CA ARG A 63 -1.72 8.11 -10.86
C ARG A 63 -2.46 9.21 -10.10
N THR A 64 -2.48 9.12 -8.78
CA THR A 64 -3.21 10.04 -7.90
C THR A 64 -2.26 10.93 -7.12
N GLU A 65 -2.69 12.16 -6.86
CA GLU A 65 -2.06 13.03 -5.88
C GLU A 65 -2.53 12.62 -4.47
N LEU A 66 -1.59 12.47 -3.54
CA LEU A 66 -1.84 12.06 -2.16
C LEU A 66 -2.15 13.24 -1.23
N SER A 67 -1.86 14.47 -1.66
CA SER A 67 -2.12 15.70 -0.91
C SER A 67 -2.73 16.76 -1.84
N PRO A 68 -3.96 16.56 -2.32
CA PRO A 68 -4.62 17.52 -3.22
C PRO A 68 -4.95 18.84 -2.51
N SER A 69 -5.18 19.90 -3.30
CA SER A 69 -5.56 21.21 -2.77
C SER A 69 -6.96 21.22 -2.11
N GLU A 70 -7.23 22.21 -1.27
CA GLU A 70 -8.54 22.35 -0.60
C GLU A 70 -9.67 22.57 -1.61
N GLU A 71 -9.40 23.31 -2.70
CA GLU A 71 -10.35 23.54 -3.78
C GLU A 71 -10.73 22.23 -4.48
N TYR A 72 -9.76 21.35 -4.72
CA TYR A 72 -10.04 20.03 -5.30
C TYR A 72 -10.89 19.18 -4.36
N LYS A 73 -10.56 19.14 -3.06
CA LYS A 73 -11.34 18.40 -2.05
C LYS A 73 -12.79 18.86 -1.99
N ALA A 74 -13.03 20.17 -2.09
CA ALA A 74 -14.39 20.73 -2.08
C ALA A 74 -15.20 20.37 -3.34
N MET A 75 -14.53 20.25 -4.50
CA MET A 75 -15.20 20.12 -5.78
C MET A 75 -15.32 18.67 -6.30
N VAL A 76 -14.41 17.78 -5.91
CA VAL A 76 -14.30 16.43 -6.50
C VAL A 76 -15.55 15.57 -6.36
N LEU A 77 -16.37 15.81 -5.34
CA LEU A 77 -17.64 15.09 -5.10
C LEU A 77 -18.89 15.99 -5.27
N ALA A 78 -18.71 17.26 -5.64
CA ALA A 78 -19.82 18.21 -5.76
C ALA A 78 -20.77 17.80 -6.90
N GLY A 79 -22.08 17.85 -6.62
CA GLY A 79 -23.13 17.47 -7.59
C GLY A 79 -23.47 15.98 -7.64
N LEU A 80 -22.74 15.13 -6.89
CA LEU A 80 -23.09 13.72 -6.74
C LEU A 80 -24.22 13.52 -5.71
N ARG A 81 -24.98 12.43 -5.88
CA ARG A 81 -25.99 12.04 -4.90
C ARG A 81 -25.33 11.56 -3.60
N PRO A 82 -25.97 11.75 -2.43
CA PRO A 82 -25.42 11.29 -1.15
C PRO A 82 -25.00 9.82 -1.15
N GLU A 83 -25.77 8.94 -1.79
CA GLU A 83 -25.46 7.51 -1.86
C GLU A 83 -24.15 7.25 -2.63
N THR A 84 -23.91 7.99 -3.71
CA THR A 84 -22.67 7.90 -4.49
C THR A 84 -21.48 8.43 -3.71
N VAL A 85 -21.65 9.53 -2.98
CA VAL A 85 -20.61 10.11 -2.12
C VAL A 85 -20.19 9.09 -1.04
N LEU A 86 -21.16 8.46 -0.40
CA LEU A 86 -20.92 7.44 0.62
C LEU A 86 -20.24 6.19 0.04
N ASP A 87 -20.67 5.69 -1.11
CA ASP A 87 -20.03 4.54 -1.78
C ASP A 87 -18.55 4.82 -2.13
N ILE A 88 -18.27 5.99 -2.72
CA ILE A 88 -16.89 6.40 -3.04
C ILE A 88 -16.05 6.49 -1.76
N SER A 89 -16.60 7.09 -0.71
CA SER A 89 -15.90 7.25 0.56
C SER A 89 -15.61 5.89 1.22
N ALA A 90 -16.57 4.97 1.21
CA ALA A 90 -16.39 3.62 1.72
C ALA A 90 -15.29 2.85 0.98
N ARG A 91 -15.24 2.97 -0.36
CA ARG A 91 -14.17 2.34 -1.17
C ARG A 91 -12.80 2.95 -0.87
N ALA A 92 -12.71 4.28 -0.73
CA ALA A 92 -11.47 4.96 -0.38
C ALA A 92 -10.97 4.54 1.01
N LEU A 93 -11.87 4.40 1.99
CA LEU A 93 -11.51 3.89 3.32
C LEU A 93 -11.08 2.42 3.28
N ALA A 94 -11.80 1.58 2.53
CA ALA A 94 -11.45 0.17 2.37
C ALA A 94 -10.01 0.00 1.82
N PHE A 95 -9.63 0.84 0.85
CA PHE A 95 -8.27 0.87 0.32
C PHE A 95 -7.22 1.11 1.42
N TRP A 96 -7.43 2.09 2.30
CA TRP A 96 -6.50 2.38 3.41
C TRP A 96 -6.46 1.25 4.44
N THR A 97 -7.61 0.67 4.77
CA THR A 97 -7.67 -0.46 5.70
C THR A 97 -7.00 -1.72 5.16
N TYR A 98 -6.83 -1.84 3.84
CA TYR A 98 -6.15 -2.97 3.20
C TYR A 98 -4.62 -2.93 3.36
N GLN A 99 -4.04 -1.73 3.50
CA GLN A 99 -2.58 -1.55 3.47
C GLN A 99 -1.80 -2.29 4.57
N PRO A 100 -2.27 -2.36 5.84
CA PRO A 100 -1.59 -3.10 6.90
C PRO A 100 -1.44 -4.59 6.58
N TYR A 101 -2.43 -5.22 5.95
CA TYR A 101 -2.38 -6.66 5.61
C TYR A 101 -1.23 -6.98 4.66
N PHE A 102 -1.01 -6.13 3.65
CA PHE A 102 0.15 -6.28 2.76
C PHE A 102 1.48 -6.06 3.49
N CYS A 103 1.52 -5.16 4.48
CA CYS A 103 2.73 -4.92 5.26
C CYS A 103 3.10 -6.15 6.10
N GLU A 104 2.12 -6.83 6.70
CA GLU A 104 2.33 -8.04 7.50
C GLU A 104 2.80 -9.21 6.64
N GLU A 105 2.20 -9.42 5.46
CA GLU A 105 2.65 -10.42 4.49
C GLU A 105 4.09 -10.17 4.02
N ALA A 106 4.43 -8.91 3.69
CA ALA A 106 5.78 -8.53 3.31
C ALA A 106 6.82 -8.67 4.44
N LEU A 107 6.42 -8.52 5.71
CA LEU A 107 7.28 -8.75 6.88
C LEU A 107 7.54 -10.24 7.12
N ASN A 108 6.55 -11.10 6.81
CA ASN A 108 6.70 -12.55 6.93
C ASN A 108 7.58 -13.16 5.82
N GLU A 109 7.72 -12.48 4.67
CA GLU A 109 8.62 -12.90 3.58
C GLU A 109 10.05 -12.33 3.70
N LEU A 110 10.30 -11.36 4.59
CA LEU A 110 11.66 -10.95 4.90
C LEU A 110 12.35 -12.10 5.64
N PRO A 111 13.53 -12.57 5.20
CA PRO A 111 14.29 -13.54 5.96
C PRO A 111 14.58 -12.89 7.31
N ALA A 112 13.89 -13.38 8.34
CA ALA A 112 14.08 -12.97 9.71
C ALA A 112 15.59 -12.87 9.94
N CYS A 113 16.05 -11.71 10.38
CA CYS A 113 17.39 -11.49 10.88
C CYS A 113 17.78 -12.70 11.75
N SER A 114 18.60 -13.59 11.20
CA SER A 114 18.98 -14.88 11.80
C SER A 114 19.87 -14.71 13.03
N THR A 115 20.02 -13.48 13.53
CA THR A 115 20.93 -13.11 14.61
C THR A 115 20.21 -12.94 15.95
N VAL A 116 18.88 -12.87 16.01
CA VAL A 116 18.16 -12.66 17.28
C VAL A 116 17.70 -13.98 17.94
N ARG A 117 17.55 -15.06 17.18
CA ARG A 117 17.18 -16.38 17.75
C ARG A 117 18.33 -17.11 18.45
N SER A 118 19.59 -16.79 18.15
CA SER A 118 20.75 -17.45 18.76
C SER A 118 21.14 -16.91 20.14
N GLN A 119 20.67 -15.71 20.53
CA GLN A 119 20.96 -15.13 21.85
C GLN A 119 19.94 -15.53 22.93
N GLN A 120 18.71 -15.89 22.57
CA GLN A 120 17.74 -16.36 23.56
C GLN A 120 18.11 -17.75 24.10
N HIS A 121 18.68 -18.61 23.24
CA HIS A 121 19.06 -19.97 23.63
C HIS A 121 20.34 -20.04 24.48
N THR A 122 21.12 -18.95 24.58
CA THR A 122 22.31 -18.86 25.44
C THR A 122 22.02 -18.26 26.82
N LEU A 123 20.86 -17.63 27.01
CA LEU A 123 20.44 -17.06 28.30
C LEU A 123 19.64 -18.08 29.13
N ASP A 124 18.85 -18.96 28.51
CA ASP A 124 18.11 -20.02 29.21
C ASP A 124 19.01 -21.16 29.74
N SER A 125 20.20 -21.36 29.17
CA SER A 125 21.15 -22.37 29.65
C SER A 125 22.08 -21.90 30.78
N ARG A 126 21.87 -20.70 31.34
CA ARG A 126 22.64 -20.17 32.49
C ARG A 126 21.80 -20.01 33.76
N GLN A 127 20.54 -20.44 33.75
CA GLN A 127 19.66 -20.43 34.93
C GLN A 127 19.25 -21.82 35.42
N THR A 128 19.83 -22.88 34.85
CA THR A 128 19.76 -24.24 35.39
C THR A 128 21.17 -24.74 35.72
N ASP A 129 21.79 -24.13 36.73
CA ASP A 129 22.81 -24.72 37.60
C ASP A 129 22.76 -23.98 38.95
#